data_AF-A0AAD7LMG9-F1
#
_entry.id   AF-A0AAD7LMG9-F1
#
_cell.length_a   1.000
_cell.length_b   1.000
_cell.length_c   1.000
_cell.angle_alpha   90.00
_cell.angle_beta   90.00
_cell.angle_gamma   90.00
#
_symmetry.space_group_name_H-M   'P 1'
#
loop_
_entity.id
_entity.type
_entity.pdbx_description
1 polymer ?
#
loop_
_entity_poly.entity_id
_entity_poly.type
_entity_poly.pdbx_seq_one_letter_code
_entity_poly.pdbx_strand_id
1 'polypeptide(L)'
;MNRRNSMLLKILLFLFALNSISLCLYFTSHSSKSLQLQSDSRRPVPENPHIQHYHYSKPWPILPSYLPWYQTTKAVSFRSCEAYFGNGFIVRLDLLSPNISTINPAVQNGGGRGWFRCWYSETLRSSICEGGKIRMVPERVQMAKGGERLEEVIGRKEEEELPEFQDGAFELDGGEGFKGEKQLVSEEFLDQYVPEGDVLKHTMRQLIGSIRVVGASDFTCDEWIEEPTLLVTRFEYANLFHTVTDWYSAYVSSRVTGLPNRPHLVFLDGHCMTPLEETWKALFSSLRYAKNFNGPVCFRHAVLSPLGYETPLFKGLTEDINCNGASAQDLWKTPDDQKTARLSEFGEMIRAAFGFPVHRHNTGKPVSGHNVLFVRREDYLAHPRHGGKVESRLSNEQEVFDSLKSWASTHKDCKINLVNGLFAHMTMKEQVRAIQDASVIIGAHGAGLTHIVSASPKAIILEIISSKYRRPHFQLIAQWKGLEYHAINLEGIICQPRNCYRQAKQNNEKPWMLIRVWFWPKLIYKCTSFPCAAISFARCR
;
A
#
# COMPACT_ATOMS: atom_id res chain seq x y z
N MET A 1 -46.26 -22.40 -49.91
CA MET A 1 -45.15 -22.33 -48.93
C MET A 1 -44.71 -23.76 -48.61
N ASN A 2 -43.43 -24.10 -48.82
CA ASN A 2 -42.93 -25.48 -48.80
C ASN A 2 -43.08 -26.11 -47.40
N ARG A 3 -43.38 -27.42 -47.28
CA ARG A 3 -43.71 -28.11 -46.00
C ARG A 3 -42.60 -27.93 -44.95
N ARG A 4 -41.35 -27.81 -45.40
CA ARG A 4 -40.16 -27.49 -44.59
C ARG A 4 -40.17 -26.07 -44.01
N ASN A 5 -40.66 -25.08 -44.78
CA ASN A 5 -40.78 -23.69 -44.32
C ASN A 5 -41.93 -23.53 -43.32
N SER A 6 -42.99 -24.33 -43.43
CA SER A 6 -44.06 -24.36 -42.43
C SER A 6 -43.57 -24.93 -41.09
N MET A 7 -42.75 -25.99 -41.11
CA MET A 7 -42.13 -26.54 -39.89
C MET A 7 -41.14 -25.57 -39.25
N LEU A 8 -40.28 -24.93 -40.05
CA LEU A 8 -39.35 -23.90 -39.55
C LEU A 8 -40.09 -22.72 -38.92
N LEU A 9 -41.17 -22.24 -39.54
CA LEU A 9 -41.99 -21.17 -38.99
C LEU A 9 -42.64 -21.58 -37.65
N LYS A 10 -43.12 -22.82 -37.53
CA LYS A 10 -43.68 -23.33 -36.27
C LYS A 10 -42.64 -23.44 -35.16
N ILE A 11 -41.42 -23.90 -35.48
CA ILE A 11 -40.31 -23.96 -34.53
C ILE A 11 -39.91 -22.54 -34.09
N LEU A 12 -39.83 -21.60 -35.03
CA LEU A 12 -39.44 -20.22 -34.75
C LEU A 12 -40.49 -19.50 -33.89
N LEU A 13 -41.78 -19.73 -34.16
CA LEU A 13 -42.88 -19.25 -33.31
C LEU A 13 -42.87 -19.89 -31.93
N PHE A 14 -42.56 -21.19 -31.82
CA PHE A 14 -42.44 -21.88 -30.54
C PHE A 14 -41.27 -21.34 -29.71
N LEU A 15 -40.10 -21.13 -30.31
CA LEU A 15 -38.94 -20.54 -29.63
C LEU A 15 -39.22 -19.10 -29.21
N PHE A 16 -39.95 -18.33 -30.04
CA PHE A 16 -40.34 -16.97 -29.70
C PHE A 16 -41.32 -16.94 -28.52
N ALA A 17 -42.30 -17.86 -28.48
CA ALA A 17 -43.23 -17.99 -27.37
C ALA A 17 -42.51 -18.43 -26.08
N LEU A 18 -41.59 -19.39 -26.16
CA LEU A 18 -40.79 -19.86 -25.03
C LEU A 18 -39.91 -18.73 -24.46
N ASN A 19 -39.26 -17.95 -25.34
CA ASN A 19 -38.42 -16.83 -24.94
C ASN A 19 -39.28 -15.69 -24.35
N SER A 20 -40.46 -15.42 -24.91
CA SER A 20 -41.41 -14.44 -24.37
C SER A 20 -41.92 -14.82 -23.00
N ILE A 21 -42.21 -16.10 -22.74
CA ILE A 21 -42.63 -16.61 -21.42
C ILE A 21 -41.47 -16.52 -20.43
N SER A 22 -40.25 -16.91 -20.84
CA SER A 22 -39.06 -16.78 -20.00
C SER A 22 -38.78 -15.33 -19.62
N LEU A 23 -38.95 -14.40 -20.56
CA LEU A 23 -38.78 -12.97 -20.34
C LEU A 23 -39.90 -12.40 -19.46
N CYS A 24 -41.14 -12.87 -19.65
CA CYS A 24 -42.28 -12.48 -18.83
C CYS A 24 -42.08 -12.95 -17.38
N LEU A 25 -41.64 -14.19 -17.15
CA LEU A 25 -41.31 -14.72 -15.83
C LEU A 25 -40.15 -13.95 -15.17
N TYR A 26 -39.12 -13.58 -15.95
CA TYR A 26 -38.01 -12.74 -15.49
C TYR A 26 -38.50 -11.35 -15.05
N PHE A 27 -39.36 -10.71 -15.84
CA PHE A 27 -39.90 -9.40 -15.50
C PHE A 27 -40.95 -9.46 -14.37
N THR A 28 -41.77 -10.51 -14.25
CA THR A 28 -42.70 -10.64 -13.12
C THR A 28 -41.99 -10.97 -11.80
N SER A 29 -40.84 -11.66 -11.86
CA SER A 29 -40.00 -11.91 -10.68
C SER A 29 -39.11 -10.72 -10.29
N HIS A 30 -38.87 -9.77 -11.21
CA HIS A 30 -38.13 -8.52 -10.94
C HIS A 30 -38.98 -7.24 -10.87
N SER A 31 -40.30 -7.30 -11.15
CA SER A 31 -41.21 -6.14 -11.12
C SER A 31 -41.79 -5.86 -9.72
N SER A 32 -40.91 -5.80 -8.73
CA SER A 32 -41.21 -5.10 -7.49
C SER A 32 -40.01 -4.27 -7.07
N LYS A 33 -39.69 -3.25 -7.88
CA LYS A 33 -38.98 -2.02 -7.51
C LYS A 33 -39.08 -1.03 -8.69
N SER A 34 -40.30 -0.57 -8.95
CA SER A 34 -40.54 0.54 -9.87
C SER A 34 -40.11 1.86 -9.22
N LEU A 35 -39.35 2.64 -10.00
CA LEU A 35 -39.17 4.07 -9.83
C LEU A 35 -40.52 4.78 -9.66
N GLN A 36 -40.62 5.68 -8.69
CA GLN A 36 -41.56 6.80 -8.70
C GLN A 36 -40.80 8.09 -8.38
N LEU A 37 -40.72 8.97 -9.37
CA LEU A 37 -40.55 10.40 -9.17
C LEU A 37 -41.85 10.95 -8.54
N GLN A 38 -41.77 11.66 -7.41
CA GLN A 38 -42.30 13.04 -7.27
C GLN A 38 -42.25 13.60 -5.83
N SER A 39 -41.77 14.85 -5.77
CA SER A 39 -42.13 15.99 -4.90
C SER A 39 -42.16 15.90 -3.37
N ASP A 40 -41.50 16.90 -2.76
CA ASP A 40 -41.65 17.43 -1.40
C ASP A 40 -43.06 17.32 -0.80
N SER A 41 -43.14 16.80 0.45
CA SER A 41 -43.89 17.38 1.58
C SER A 41 -43.74 16.56 2.87
N ARG A 42 -43.73 17.27 4.01
CA ARG A 42 -43.34 16.90 5.39
C ARG A 42 -44.18 15.79 6.09
N ARG A 43 -43.45 14.87 6.77
CA ARG A 43 -43.63 14.26 8.14
C ARG A 43 -44.89 13.42 8.48
N PRO A 44 -44.83 12.52 9.50
CA PRO A 44 -44.07 11.26 9.63
C PRO A 44 -44.98 10.08 10.09
N VAL A 45 -44.42 8.91 10.48
CA VAL A 45 -44.98 7.78 11.29
C VAL A 45 -45.24 6.45 10.50
N PRO A 46 -44.91 5.24 11.01
CA PRO A 46 -43.81 4.82 11.91
C PRO A 46 -42.92 3.70 11.30
N GLU A 47 -41.63 3.71 11.63
CA GLU A 47 -40.69 2.64 11.30
C GLU A 47 -40.88 1.43 12.22
N ASN A 48 -40.83 0.22 11.64
CA ASN A 48 -40.53 -1.02 12.36
C ASN A 48 -39.08 -1.40 12.01
N PRO A 49 -38.17 -1.54 12.99
CA PRO A 49 -36.73 -1.52 12.76
C PRO A 49 -36.21 -2.90 12.35
N HIS A 50 -36.13 -3.15 11.04
CA HIS A 50 -35.18 -4.14 10.55
C HIS A 50 -33.82 -3.47 10.40
N ILE A 51 -32.94 -3.78 11.36
CA ILE A 51 -31.54 -3.36 11.45
C ILE A 51 -30.83 -3.67 10.12
N GLN A 52 -30.67 -2.65 9.27
CA GLN A 52 -29.64 -2.67 8.24
C GLN A 52 -28.30 -2.50 8.97
N HIS A 53 -27.51 -3.57 9.07
CA HIS A 53 -26.11 -3.45 9.45
C HIS A 53 -25.39 -2.67 8.34
N TYR A 54 -25.27 -1.36 8.52
CA TYR A 54 -24.35 -0.55 7.73
C TYR A 54 -22.94 -1.03 8.06
N HIS A 55 -22.30 -1.75 7.14
CA HIS A 55 -20.86 -1.94 7.21
C HIS A 55 -20.20 -0.57 7.06
N TYR A 56 -19.45 -0.13 8.07
CA TYR A 56 -18.72 1.14 8.05
C TYR A 56 -17.36 0.97 7.34
N SER A 57 -16.91 -0.27 7.15
CA SER A 57 -15.68 -0.59 6.43
C SER A 57 -15.75 -0.24 4.93
N LYS A 58 -14.68 0.37 4.43
CA LYS A 58 -14.54 0.74 3.01
C LYS A 58 -14.34 -0.54 2.18
N PRO A 59 -14.95 -0.63 0.99
CA PRO A 59 -14.73 -1.76 0.09
C PRO A 59 -13.31 -1.72 -0.52
N TRP A 60 -12.80 -2.88 -0.93
CA TRP A 60 -11.61 -2.96 -1.77
C TRP A 60 -11.90 -2.41 -3.17
N PRO A 61 -11.04 -1.54 -3.74
CA PRO A 61 -11.16 -1.15 -5.13
C PRO A 61 -10.82 -2.31 -6.08
N ILE A 62 -11.32 -2.24 -7.31
CA ILE A 62 -10.90 -3.16 -8.38
C ILE A 62 -9.53 -2.69 -8.89
N LEU A 63 -8.52 -3.56 -8.77
CA LEU A 63 -7.14 -3.26 -9.15
C LEU A 63 -6.74 -4.09 -10.38
N PRO A 64 -6.28 -3.47 -11.48
CA PRO A 64 -5.85 -4.17 -12.69
C PRO A 64 -4.75 -5.22 -12.47
N SER A 65 -3.87 -4.97 -11.50
CA SER A 65 -2.74 -5.84 -11.17
C SER A 65 -3.05 -6.84 -10.06
N TYR A 66 -4.32 -6.94 -9.61
CA TYR A 66 -4.71 -7.89 -8.58
C TYR A 66 -4.48 -9.34 -9.02
N LEU A 67 -3.70 -10.05 -8.21
CA LEU A 67 -3.59 -11.50 -8.25
C LEU A 67 -4.20 -12.07 -6.96
N PRO A 68 -5.01 -13.15 -7.00
CA PRO A 68 -5.53 -13.78 -5.80
C PRO A 68 -4.40 -14.15 -4.82
N TRP A 69 -4.61 -13.79 -3.56
CA TRP A 69 -3.71 -14.19 -2.47
C TRP A 69 -4.00 -15.60 -1.96
N TYR A 70 -5.08 -16.21 -2.49
CA TYR A 70 -5.58 -17.50 -2.05
C TYR A 70 -5.98 -18.33 -3.27
N GLN A 71 -5.00 -18.84 -4.01
CA GLN A 71 -5.21 -19.88 -5.02
C GLN A 71 -3.87 -20.37 -5.56
N THR A 72 -3.35 -21.47 -5.02
CA THR A 72 -3.23 -22.76 -5.73
C THR A 72 -2.33 -23.69 -4.93
N THR A 73 -2.65 -24.97 -5.03
CA THR A 73 -1.98 -26.18 -4.56
C THR A 73 -0.49 -26.35 -4.96
N LYS A 74 0.18 -25.28 -5.41
CA LYS A 74 1.64 -25.26 -5.62
C LYS A 74 2.31 -24.64 -4.41
N ALA A 75 3.27 -25.37 -3.83
CA ALA A 75 4.15 -24.81 -2.82
C ALA A 75 4.81 -23.54 -3.38
N VAL A 76 4.67 -22.42 -2.67
CA VAL A 76 5.38 -21.18 -3.00
C VAL A 76 6.87 -21.45 -2.81
N SER A 77 7.65 -21.35 -3.89
CA SER A 77 9.10 -21.62 -3.84
C SER A 77 9.79 -20.62 -2.91
N PHE A 78 10.69 -21.11 -2.06
CA PHE A 78 11.52 -20.27 -1.19
C PHE A 78 12.24 -19.18 -2.01
N ARG A 79 12.19 -17.93 -1.54
CA ARG A 79 12.78 -16.75 -2.20
C ARG A 79 12.29 -16.46 -3.62
N SER A 80 11.16 -17.03 -4.04
CA SER A 80 10.44 -16.53 -5.22
C SER A 80 9.85 -15.15 -4.98
N CYS A 81 9.46 -14.46 -6.04
CA CYS A 81 8.82 -13.15 -5.93
C CYS A 81 7.45 -13.21 -5.26
N GLU A 82 6.72 -14.31 -5.39
CA GLU A 82 5.51 -14.52 -4.59
C GLU A 82 5.84 -14.81 -3.12
N ALA A 83 6.98 -15.43 -2.79
CA ALA A 83 7.40 -15.60 -1.40
C ALA A 83 7.78 -14.27 -0.72
N TYR A 84 8.38 -13.33 -1.46
CA TYR A 84 8.70 -11.99 -0.97
C TYR A 84 7.48 -11.07 -0.96
N PHE A 85 6.80 -10.90 -2.09
CA PHE A 85 5.79 -9.85 -2.27
C PHE A 85 4.34 -10.34 -2.16
N GLY A 86 4.11 -11.65 -2.23
CA GLY A 86 2.79 -12.25 -2.31
C GLY A 86 2.55 -13.25 -1.19
N ASN A 87 2.12 -14.46 -1.56
CA ASN A 87 1.63 -15.47 -0.64
C ASN A 87 2.72 -16.22 0.13
N GLY A 88 3.84 -15.59 0.48
CA GLY A 88 4.94 -16.23 1.21
C GLY A 88 4.64 -16.64 2.65
N PHE A 89 3.58 -16.09 3.25
CA PHE A 89 3.13 -16.40 4.61
C PHE A 89 2.30 -17.69 4.64
N ILE A 90 2.93 -18.82 4.30
CA ILE A 90 2.26 -20.13 4.12
C ILE A 90 2.26 -21.01 5.38
N VAL A 91 3.16 -20.76 6.33
CA VAL A 91 3.29 -21.59 7.53
C VAL A 91 2.28 -21.12 8.56
N ARG A 92 1.18 -21.86 8.70
CA ARG A 92 0.12 -21.57 9.68
C ARG A 92 0.46 -22.15 11.04
N LEU A 93 0.37 -21.32 12.07
CA LEU A 93 0.66 -21.64 13.48
C LEU A 93 -0.56 -21.29 14.32
N ASP A 94 -1.36 -22.28 14.74
CA ASP A 94 -2.51 -22.05 15.62
C ASP A 94 -2.07 -22.14 17.09
N LEU A 95 -2.00 -20.99 17.77
CA LEU A 95 -1.57 -20.87 19.17
C LEU A 95 -2.74 -21.01 20.15
N LEU A 96 -3.92 -20.58 19.72
CA LEU A 96 -5.16 -20.71 20.46
C LEU A 96 -6.30 -20.99 19.48
N SER A 97 -6.90 -22.18 19.55
CA SER A 97 -8.01 -22.54 18.69
C SER A 97 -9.36 -22.07 19.27
N PRO A 98 -10.31 -21.61 18.43
CA PRO A 98 -11.67 -21.38 18.88
C PRO A 98 -12.27 -22.73 19.26
N ASN A 99 -12.97 -22.80 20.39
CA ASN A 99 -13.59 -24.04 20.85
C ASN A 99 -14.79 -24.34 19.92
N ILE A 100 -14.59 -25.12 18.85
CA ILE A 100 -15.66 -25.67 18.03
C ILE A 100 -16.14 -26.94 18.71
N SER A 101 -16.84 -26.82 19.85
CA SER A 101 -17.59 -27.97 20.34
C SER A 101 -18.68 -28.27 19.31
N THR A 102 -18.66 -29.48 18.79
CA THR A 102 -19.73 -30.08 17.98
C THR A 102 -21.05 -29.92 18.72
N ILE A 103 -21.93 -29.00 18.29
CA ILE A 103 -23.41 -29.07 18.30
C ILE A 103 -23.96 -27.75 17.70
N ASN A 104 -24.67 -27.88 16.58
CA ASN A 104 -25.62 -26.95 15.94
C ASN A 104 -25.25 -25.45 15.77
N PRO A 105 -25.06 -24.95 14.53
CA PRO A 105 -24.83 -23.54 14.22
C PRO A 105 -26.02 -22.59 14.46
N ALA A 106 -27.15 -23.08 15.00
CA ALA A 106 -28.38 -22.31 15.21
C ALA A 106 -28.48 -21.63 16.60
N VAL A 107 -27.50 -21.82 17.49
CA VAL A 107 -27.47 -21.17 18.82
C VAL A 107 -26.13 -20.45 19.01
N GLN A 108 -25.82 -19.49 18.14
CA GLN A 108 -24.70 -18.57 18.37
C GLN A 108 -25.18 -17.30 19.08
N ASN A 109 -25.34 -17.40 20.40
CA ASN A 109 -25.28 -16.24 21.27
C ASN A 109 -24.09 -16.41 22.23
N GLY A 110 -22.97 -15.73 21.92
CA GLY A 110 -22.03 -15.20 22.92
C GLY A 110 -20.99 -16.11 23.62
N GLY A 111 -21.01 -17.44 23.52
CA GLY A 111 -20.26 -18.33 24.44
C GLY A 111 -18.92 -18.97 23.97
N GLY A 112 -18.26 -18.48 22.91
CA GLY A 112 -17.04 -19.14 22.38
C GLY A 112 -15.72 -18.65 23.00
N ARG A 113 -14.68 -19.49 23.10
CA ARG A 113 -13.31 -19.06 23.47
C ARG A 113 -12.72 -18.09 22.42
N GLY A 114 -11.81 -17.21 22.84
CA GLY A 114 -10.94 -16.47 21.91
C GLY A 114 -10.03 -17.38 21.09
N TRP A 115 -9.40 -16.83 20.07
CA TRP A 115 -8.49 -17.56 19.18
C TRP A 115 -7.34 -16.68 18.73
N PHE A 116 -6.22 -17.31 18.40
CA PHE A 116 -5.01 -16.63 17.95
C PHE A 116 -4.16 -17.56 17.08
N ARG A 117 -3.69 -17.05 15.95
CA ARG A 117 -2.81 -17.75 15.02
C ARG A 117 -1.83 -16.80 14.36
N CYS A 118 -0.76 -17.36 13.82
CA CYS A 118 0.19 -16.63 12.98
C CYS A 118 0.36 -17.32 11.63
N TRP A 119 0.64 -16.51 10.61
CA TRP A 119 1.10 -16.93 9.31
C TRP A 119 2.56 -16.50 9.19
N TYR A 120 3.47 -17.46 9.09
CA TYR A 120 4.90 -17.22 9.03
C TYR A 120 5.41 -17.36 7.60
N SER A 121 6.28 -16.43 7.21
CA SER A 121 7.04 -16.46 5.96
C SER A 121 8.49 -16.84 6.24
N GLU A 122 8.92 -18.00 5.77
CA GLU A 122 10.32 -18.42 5.86
C GLU A 122 11.24 -17.50 5.07
N THR A 123 10.76 -16.98 3.94
CA THR A 123 11.52 -16.08 3.07
C THR A 123 11.77 -14.74 3.74
N LEU A 124 10.72 -14.16 4.34
CA LEU A 124 10.84 -12.90 5.07
C LEU A 124 11.30 -13.07 6.51
N ARG A 125 11.33 -14.28 7.08
CA ARG A 125 11.57 -14.50 8.51
C ARG A 125 10.74 -13.54 9.37
N SER A 126 9.44 -13.52 9.11
CA SER A 126 8.48 -12.62 9.75
C SER A 126 7.10 -13.26 9.77
N SER A 127 6.24 -12.81 10.69
CA SER A 127 4.89 -13.32 10.88
C SER A 127 3.84 -12.22 10.80
N ILE A 128 2.70 -12.56 10.20
CA ILE A 128 1.45 -11.83 10.36
C ILE A 128 0.58 -12.64 11.31
N CYS A 129 0.28 -12.07 12.48
CA CYS A 129 -0.56 -12.74 13.48
C CYS A 129 -1.95 -12.14 13.53
N GLU A 130 -2.94 -12.93 13.92
CA GLU A 130 -4.32 -12.49 14.05
C GLU A 130 -5.05 -13.29 15.12
N GLY A 131 -6.07 -12.69 15.70
CA GLY A 131 -6.93 -13.39 16.63
C GLY A 131 -8.26 -12.68 16.87
N GLY A 132 -9.14 -13.35 17.59
CA GLY A 132 -10.46 -12.84 17.92
C GLY A 132 -10.78 -13.03 19.38
N LYS A 133 -11.63 -12.11 19.89
CA LYS A 133 -11.78 -11.85 21.33
C LYS A 133 -10.44 -11.53 21.99
N ILE A 134 -9.73 -10.56 21.40
CA ILE A 134 -8.50 -9.98 21.96
C ILE A 134 -8.89 -8.69 22.68
N ARG A 135 -8.47 -8.52 23.93
CA ARG A 135 -8.57 -7.26 24.68
C ARG A 135 -7.23 -6.54 24.66
N MET A 136 -7.23 -5.26 24.32
CA MET A 136 -6.13 -4.35 24.60
C MET A 136 -6.46 -3.57 25.88
N VAL A 137 -5.50 -3.46 26.80
CA VAL A 137 -5.59 -2.65 28.01
C VAL A 137 -4.66 -1.45 27.84
N PRO A 138 -5.16 -0.29 27.37
CA PRO A 138 -4.31 0.86 27.02
C PRO A 138 -3.38 1.30 28.16
N GLU A 139 -3.80 1.18 29.41
CA GLU A 139 -3.05 1.57 30.60
C GLU A 139 -1.75 0.77 30.76
N ARG A 140 -1.71 -0.46 30.25
CA ARG A 140 -0.55 -1.37 30.27
C ARG A 140 0.39 -1.20 29.07
N VAL A 141 0.10 -0.25 28.18
CA VAL A 141 1.00 0.15 27.08
C VAL A 141 1.67 1.46 27.46
N GLN A 142 2.93 1.44 27.87
CA GLN A 142 3.64 2.67 28.26
C GLN A 142 4.19 3.38 27.02
N MET A 143 3.68 4.59 26.77
CA MET A 143 4.09 5.51 25.70
C MET A 143 3.34 6.84 25.86
N ALA A 144 3.75 7.84 25.08
CA ALA A 144 3.03 9.09 24.86
C ALA A 144 1.63 8.85 24.27
N LYS A 145 0.79 9.88 24.31
CA LYS A 145 -0.60 9.78 23.84
C LYS A 145 -0.68 9.49 22.34
N GLY A 146 0.18 10.12 21.55
CA GLY A 146 0.12 10.02 20.10
C GLY A 146 -1.06 10.79 19.51
N GLY A 147 -0.92 11.17 18.24
CA GLY A 147 -1.93 11.94 17.53
C GLY A 147 -2.06 13.39 17.99
N GLU A 148 -1.11 13.91 18.76
CA GLU A 148 -0.99 15.35 19.03
C GLU A 148 -0.50 16.09 17.78
N ARG A 149 -0.65 17.41 17.77
CA ARG A 149 -0.04 18.22 16.70
C ARG A 149 1.47 18.27 16.89
N LEU A 150 2.21 18.28 15.78
CA LEU A 150 3.67 18.34 15.80
C LEU A 150 4.19 19.53 16.63
N GLU A 151 3.55 20.70 16.50
CA GLU A 151 3.96 21.91 17.21
C GLU A 151 3.82 21.80 18.75
N GLU A 152 2.97 20.90 19.24
CA GLU A 152 2.68 20.72 20.67
C GLU A 152 3.70 19.82 21.37
N VAL A 153 4.54 19.12 20.60
CA VAL A 153 5.39 18.04 21.13
C VAL A 153 6.87 18.20 20.77
N ILE A 154 7.27 19.38 20.29
CA ILE A 154 8.65 19.68 19.88
C ILE A 154 9.64 19.31 20.98
N GLY A 155 10.70 18.60 20.60
CA GLY A 155 11.75 18.12 21.49
C GLY A 155 11.46 16.78 22.17
N ARG A 156 10.23 16.22 22.05
CA ARG A 156 9.91 14.89 22.57
C ARG A 156 10.86 13.83 22.00
N LYS A 157 11.34 12.93 22.83
CA LYS A 157 12.26 11.86 22.41
C LYS A 157 11.52 10.68 21.78
N GLU A 158 12.25 9.86 21.01
CA GLU A 158 11.69 8.68 20.34
C GLU A 158 11.24 7.62 21.36
N GLU A 159 11.99 7.47 22.46
CA GLU A 159 11.71 6.46 23.50
C GLU A 159 10.41 6.75 24.25
N GLU A 160 9.98 8.01 24.26
CA GLU A 160 8.69 8.40 24.83
C GLU A 160 7.52 8.01 23.91
N GLU A 161 7.76 7.84 22.61
CA GLU A 161 6.72 7.56 21.61
C GLU A 161 6.63 6.07 21.26
N LEU A 162 7.74 5.33 21.34
CA LEU A 162 7.73 3.88 21.09
C LEU A 162 7.11 3.12 22.27
N PRO A 163 6.16 2.19 22.01
CA PRO A 163 5.47 1.46 23.07
C PRO A 163 6.39 0.53 23.86
N GLU A 164 6.12 0.43 25.16
CA GLU A 164 6.55 -0.64 26.04
C GLU A 164 5.32 -1.39 26.54
N PHE A 165 5.22 -2.67 26.19
CA PHE A 165 4.07 -3.51 26.53
C PHE A 165 4.35 -4.24 27.85
N GLN A 166 3.55 -3.95 28.87
CA GLN A 166 3.55 -4.74 30.10
C GLN A 166 2.83 -6.07 29.86
N ASP A 167 3.11 -7.08 30.68
CA ASP A 167 2.39 -8.35 30.65
C ASP A 167 0.88 -8.14 30.76
N GLY A 168 0.13 -8.76 29.85
CA GLY A 168 -1.32 -8.59 29.77
C GLY A 168 -1.74 -7.23 29.21
N ALA A 169 -0.86 -6.47 28.55
CA ALA A 169 -1.27 -5.34 27.71
C ALA A 169 -2.23 -5.78 26.61
N PHE A 170 -2.09 -7.03 26.16
CA PHE A 170 -3.06 -7.73 25.34
C PHE A 170 -3.46 -9.04 26.00
N GLU A 171 -4.76 -9.34 25.97
CA GLU A 171 -5.31 -10.53 26.60
C GLU A 171 -6.28 -11.26 25.65
N LEU A 172 -6.39 -12.57 25.79
CA LEU A 172 -7.31 -13.44 25.05
C LEU A 172 -8.32 -14.08 26.00
N ASP A 173 -9.58 -14.13 25.58
CA ASP A 173 -10.64 -14.86 26.29
C ASP A 173 -10.34 -16.37 26.31
N GLY A 174 -10.01 -16.90 27.49
CA GLY A 174 -9.73 -18.32 27.73
C GLY A 174 -10.96 -19.23 27.64
N GLY A 175 -12.16 -18.65 27.60
CA GLY A 175 -13.43 -19.37 27.52
C GLY A 175 -13.88 -19.93 28.87
N GLU A 176 -15.10 -20.46 28.89
CA GLU A 176 -15.67 -21.07 30.08
C GLU A 176 -14.82 -22.27 30.55
N GLY A 177 -14.57 -22.33 31.87
CA GLY A 177 -13.80 -23.39 32.50
C GLY A 177 -12.28 -23.16 32.53
N PHE A 178 -11.73 -22.20 31.77
CA PHE A 178 -10.36 -21.75 31.96
C PHE A 178 -10.28 -20.87 33.22
N LYS A 179 -9.41 -21.26 34.17
CA LYS A 179 -9.18 -20.53 35.42
C LYS A 179 -7.72 -20.12 35.49
N GLY A 180 -7.48 -18.86 35.84
CA GLY A 180 -6.15 -18.29 35.98
C GLY A 180 -5.67 -17.55 34.72
N GLU A 181 -4.37 -17.35 34.64
CA GLU A 181 -3.69 -16.60 33.59
C GLU A 181 -2.54 -17.44 33.03
N LYS A 182 -2.34 -17.39 31.71
CA LYS A 182 -1.23 -18.09 31.04
C LYS A 182 -0.65 -17.23 29.93
N GLN A 183 0.68 -17.16 29.82
CA GLN A 183 1.34 -16.61 28.65
C GLN A 183 1.00 -17.39 27.37
N LEU A 184 0.72 -16.66 26.28
CA LEU A 184 0.32 -17.26 25.01
C LEU A 184 1.48 -17.98 24.31
N VAL A 185 2.66 -17.36 24.29
CA VAL A 185 3.84 -17.81 23.53
C VAL A 185 5.08 -17.89 24.41
N SER A 186 6.00 -18.82 24.13
CA SER A 186 7.30 -18.88 24.81
C SER A 186 8.35 -18.02 24.08
N GLU A 187 9.50 -17.79 24.70
CA GLU A 187 10.64 -17.13 24.05
C GLU A 187 11.13 -17.93 22.82
N GLU A 188 11.13 -19.26 22.88
CA GLU A 188 11.54 -20.08 21.73
C GLU A 188 10.59 -19.90 20.53
N PHE A 189 9.29 -19.72 20.78
CA PHE A 189 8.34 -19.38 19.73
C PHE A 189 8.67 -18.02 19.10
N LEU A 190 8.94 -17.02 19.93
CA LEU A 190 9.28 -15.69 19.44
C LEU A 190 10.58 -15.73 18.62
N ASP A 191 11.63 -16.39 19.11
CA ASP A 191 12.90 -16.54 18.38
C ASP A 191 12.73 -17.19 17.02
N GLN A 192 11.86 -18.20 16.93
CA GLN A 192 11.64 -18.94 15.71
C GLN A 192 10.76 -18.21 14.69
N TYR A 193 9.71 -17.52 15.15
CA TYR A 193 8.63 -17.04 14.26
C TYR A 193 8.45 -15.52 14.24
N VAL A 194 9.04 -14.80 15.20
CA VAL A 194 9.05 -13.33 15.28
C VAL A 194 10.46 -12.88 15.72
N PRO A 195 11.51 -13.21 14.95
CA PRO A 195 12.89 -12.92 15.33
C PRO A 195 13.11 -11.40 15.46
N GLU A 196 13.99 -10.99 16.37
CA GLU A 196 14.29 -9.56 16.62
C GLU A 196 14.78 -8.83 15.36
N GLY A 197 15.45 -9.54 14.44
CA GLY A 197 15.98 -8.93 13.21
C GLY A 197 17.05 -7.88 13.50
N ASP A 198 17.19 -6.90 12.59
CA ASP A 198 18.21 -5.85 12.67
C ASP A 198 17.71 -4.56 13.36
N VAL A 199 16.64 -4.65 14.17
CA VAL A 199 16.06 -3.48 14.87
C VAL A 199 16.43 -3.47 16.35
N LEU A 200 16.76 -2.28 16.89
CA LEU A 200 17.13 -2.13 18.30
C LEU A 200 15.97 -2.46 19.27
N LYS A 201 14.72 -2.22 18.84
CA LYS A 201 13.51 -2.49 19.62
C LYS A 201 12.42 -3.04 18.71
N HIS A 202 12.18 -4.35 18.76
CA HIS A 202 11.10 -5.00 18.00
C HIS A 202 9.78 -4.95 18.79
N THR A 203 9.02 -3.87 18.60
CA THR A 203 7.80 -3.60 19.37
C THR A 203 6.70 -4.63 19.13
N MET A 204 6.58 -5.19 17.92
CA MET A 204 5.57 -6.21 17.62
C MET A 204 5.93 -7.56 18.26
N ARG A 205 7.22 -7.91 18.34
CA ARG A 205 7.69 -9.06 19.12
C ARG A 205 7.36 -8.89 20.60
N GLN A 206 7.65 -7.73 21.18
CA GLN A 206 7.33 -7.42 22.57
C GLN A 206 5.83 -7.51 22.84
N LEU A 207 5.00 -6.98 21.93
CA LEU A 207 3.55 -7.09 22.02
C LEU A 207 3.11 -8.55 22.07
N ILE A 208 3.56 -9.38 21.11
CA ILE A 208 3.17 -10.80 21.04
C ILE A 208 3.61 -11.55 22.32
N GLY A 209 4.81 -11.27 22.82
CA GLY A 209 5.32 -11.84 24.08
C GLY A 209 4.51 -11.44 25.32
N SER A 210 3.94 -10.23 25.31
CA SER A 210 3.09 -9.71 26.40
C SER A 210 1.70 -10.35 26.46
N ILE A 211 1.27 -11.10 25.43
CA ILE A 211 -0.11 -11.61 25.36
C ILE A 211 -0.35 -12.66 26.46
N ARG A 212 -1.48 -12.51 27.16
CA ARG A 212 -1.93 -13.42 28.22
C ARG A 212 -3.31 -14.01 27.88
N VAL A 213 -3.54 -15.28 28.18
CA VAL A 213 -4.87 -15.90 28.13
C VAL A 213 -5.45 -15.81 29.53
N VAL A 214 -6.65 -15.24 29.67
CA VAL A 214 -7.31 -14.98 30.96
C VAL A 214 -8.64 -15.72 31.05
N GLY A 215 -9.14 -15.94 32.27
CA GLY A 215 -10.47 -16.52 32.48
C GLY A 215 -11.59 -15.66 31.88
N ALA A 216 -12.67 -16.28 31.41
CA ALA A 216 -13.80 -15.55 30.84
C ALA A 216 -14.44 -14.53 31.80
N SER A 217 -14.39 -14.80 33.12
CA SER A 217 -14.85 -13.85 34.15
C SER A 217 -13.99 -12.60 34.25
N ASP A 218 -12.71 -12.71 33.91
CA ASP A 218 -11.73 -11.62 34.02
C ASP A 218 -11.60 -10.84 32.69
N PHE A 219 -12.27 -11.32 31.63
CA PHE A 219 -12.32 -10.72 30.30
C PHE A 219 -13.53 -9.78 30.16
N THR A 220 -13.43 -8.61 30.80
CA THR A 220 -14.39 -7.49 30.66
C THR A 220 -13.88 -6.44 29.68
N CYS A 221 -14.78 -5.90 28.85
CA CYS A 221 -14.48 -4.92 27.82
C CYS A 221 -15.38 -3.69 28.00
N ASP A 222 -14.81 -2.50 27.92
CA ASP A 222 -15.56 -1.23 27.93
C ASP A 222 -16.09 -0.90 26.54
N GLU A 223 -15.33 -1.25 25.50
CA GLU A 223 -15.65 -1.04 24.10
C GLU A 223 -15.42 -2.33 23.29
N TRP A 224 -16.32 -2.65 22.36
CA TRP A 224 -16.12 -3.72 21.38
C TRP A 224 -15.98 -3.14 19.97
N ILE A 225 -14.92 -3.53 19.27
CA ILE A 225 -14.72 -3.28 17.85
C ILE A 225 -15.14 -4.51 17.07
N GLU A 226 -16.26 -4.36 16.36
CA GLU A 226 -16.93 -5.46 15.67
C GLU A 226 -16.29 -5.80 14.31
N GLU A 227 -15.81 -4.79 13.57
CA GLU A 227 -15.18 -4.98 12.26
C GLU A 227 -13.65 -5.22 12.38
N PRO A 228 -13.02 -5.95 11.43
CA PRO A 228 -11.60 -6.28 11.48
C PRO A 228 -10.70 -5.04 11.62
N THR A 229 -9.71 -5.14 12.50
CA THR A 229 -8.80 -4.03 12.83
C THR A 229 -7.33 -4.43 12.71
N LEU A 230 -6.56 -3.62 12.00
CA LEU A 230 -5.10 -3.72 12.00
C LEU A 230 -4.52 -2.99 13.20
N LEU A 231 -3.59 -3.64 13.87
CA LEU A 231 -2.76 -3.08 14.92
C LEU A 231 -1.36 -2.86 14.34
N VAL A 232 -0.93 -1.60 14.29
CA VAL A 232 0.30 -1.18 13.61
C VAL A 232 1.15 -0.36 14.57
N THR A 233 2.44 -0.68 14.68
CA THR A 233 3.42 0.22 15.28
C THR A 233 4.22 0.87 14.15
N ARG A 234 4.21 2.20 14.06
CA ARG A 234 5.01 2.94 13.07
C ARG A 234 6.43 3.13 13.57
N PHE A 235 7.38 3.13 12.64
CA PHE A 235 8.77 3.43 12.95
C PHE A 235 9.36 4.37 11.90
N GLU A 236 10.16 5.37 12.31
CA GLU A 236 10.61 6.46 11.43
C GLU A 236 9.43 7.12 10.67
N TYR A 237 8.29 7.26 11.36
CA TYR A 237 6.96 7.61 10.85
C TYR A 237 6.85 8.93 10.06
N ALA A 238 7.86 9.79 10.14
CA ALA A 238 7.94 11.05 9.41
C ALA A 238 8.75 10.96 8.11
N ASN A 239 9.45 9.84 7.89
CA ASN A 239 10.17 9.57 6.66
C ASN A 239 9.28 8.76 5.71
N LEU A 240 9.03 9.31 4.51
CA LEU A 240 8.13 8.69 3.54
C LEU A 240 8.57 7.27 3.14
N PHE A 241 9.87 6.97 3.06
CA PHE A 241 10.32 5.63 2.71
C PHE A 241 9.85 4.59 3.73
N HIS A 242 10.10 4.85 5.01
CA HIS A 242 9.69 3.96 6.12
C HIS A 242 8.16 3.92 6.26
N THR A 243 7.49 5.04 6.05
CA THR A 243 6.02 5.04 6.09
C THR A 243 5.40 4.22 4.96
N VAL A 244 6.03 4.19 3.77
CA VAL A 244 5.59 3.33 2.66
C VAL A 244 5.83 1.85 2.96
N THR A 245 6.89 1.49 3.68
CA THR A 245 7.10 0.10 4.11
C THR A 245 6.03 -0.31 5.14
N ASP A 246 5.65 0.58 6.05
CA ASP A 246 4.53 0.36 6.97
C ASP A 246 3.18 0.25 6.24
N TRP A 247 2.90 1.12 5.26
CA TRP A 247 1.70 1.01 4.40
C TRP A 247 1.66 -0.33 3.67
N TYR A 248 2.80 -0.77 3.15
CA TYR A 248 2.92 -2.05 2.46
C TYR A 248 2.67 -3.21 3.41
N SER A 249 3.27 -3.20 4.61
CA SER A 249 3.07 -4.23 5.64
C SER A 249 1.59 -4.36 6.03
N ALA A 250 0.92 -3.23 6.29
CA ALA A 250 -0.51 -3.20 6.63
C ALA A 250 -1.39 -3.68 5.47
N TYR A 251 -1.07 -3.29 4.24
CA TYR A 251 -1.76 -3.76 3.04
C TYR A 251 -1.63 -5.29 2.88
N VAL A 252 -0.41 -5.82 2.93
CA VAL A 252 -0.14 -7.26 2.83
C VAL A 252 -0.81 -8.03 3.95
N SER A 253 -0.75 -7.54 5.19
CA SER A 253 -1.44 -8.14 6.34
C SER A 253 -2.92 -8.33 6.08
N SER A 254 -3.58 -7.32 5.50
CA SER A 254 -5.00 -7.39 5.14
C SER A 254 -5.30 -8.42 4.05
N ARG A 255 -4.38 -8.59 3.10
CA ARG A 255 -4.53 -9.54 1.98
C ARG A 255 -4.28 -10.98 2.42
N VAL A 256 -3.22 -11.22 3.19
CA VAL A 256 -2.85 -12.54 3.72
C VAL A 256 -3.92 -13.10 4.65
N THR A 257 -4.50 -12.25 5.50
CA THR A 257 -5.60 -12.64 6.42
C THR A 257 -6.97 -12.71 5.74
N GLY A 258 -7.05 -12.40 4.43
CA GLY A 258 -8.27 -12.59 3.64
C GLY A 258 -9.42 -11.67 4.02
N LEU A 259 -9.14 -10.45 4.49
CA LEU A 259 -10.19 -9.54 4.95
C LEU A 259 -11.13 -9.12 3.81
N PRO A 260 -12.46 -9.20 4.00
CA PRO A 260 -13.44 -8.98 2.92
C PRO A 260 -13.55 -7.51 2.52
N ASN A 261 -13.30 -6.60 3.47
CA ASN A 261 -13.28 -5.16 3.29
C ASN A 261 -11.96 -4.62 3.84
N ARG A 262 -11.72 -3.32 3.63
CA ARG A 262 -10.57 -2.65 4.22
C ARG A 262 -10.75 -2.56 5.74
N PRO A 263 -9.76 -2.97 6.54
CA PRO A 263 -9.90 -2.95 7.98
C PRO A 263 -9.89 -1.52 8.55
N HIS A 264 -10.32 -1.41 9.80
CA HIS A 264 -9.98 -0.28 10.66
C HIS A 264 -8.51 -0.36 11.07
N LEU A 265 -7.96 0.74 11.58
CA LEU A 265 -6.57 0.80 11.97
C LEU A 265 -6.40 1.47 13.34
N VAL A 266 -5.57 0.85 14.18
CA VAL A 266 -5.12 1.39 15.44
C VAL A 266 -3.60 1.49 15.43
N PHE A 267 -3.07 2.71 15.59
CA PHE A 267 -1.65 2.89 15.89
C PHE A 267 -1.39 2.53 17.34
N LEU A 268 -0.38 1.69 17.55
CA LEU A 268 0.10 1.24 18.84
C LEU A 268 1.32 2.02 19.32
N ASP A 269 1.68 3.10 18.62
CA ASP A 269 2.73 4.04 19.00
C ASP A 269 2.16 5.40 19.44
N GLY A 270 2.97 6.14 20.20
CA GLY A 270 2.67 7.46 20.73
C GLY A 270 3.20 8.60 19.87
N HIS A 271 3.51 8.38 18.58
CA HIS A 271 4.01 9.46 17.72
C HIS A 271 2.91 10.46 17.39
N CYS A 272 3.30 11.73 17.24
CA CYS A 272 2.41 12.81 16.84
C CYS A 272 1.85 12.63 15.42
N MET A 273 0.95 13.53 15.02
CA MET A 273 0.40 13.52 13.68
C MET A 273 1.41 13.93 12.62
N THR A 274 1.28 13.37 11.41
CA THR A 274 2.03 13.81 10.22
C THR A 274 1.11 13.94 9.00
N PRO A 275 1.51 14.71 7.98
CA PRO A 275 0.78 14.75 6.71
C PRO A 275 0.61 13.37 6.05
N LEU A 276 1.46 12.40 6.38
CA LEU A 276 1.42 11.05 5.82
C LEU A 276 0.20 10.24 6.28
N GLU A 277 -0.49 10.68 7.35
CA GLU A 277 -1.77 10.11 7.76
C GLU A 277 -2.88 10.21 6.71
N GLU A 278 -2.82 11.18 5.80
CA GLU A 278 -3.79 11.27 4.71
C GLU A 278 -3.83 9.97 3.90
N THR A 279 -2.66 9.34 3.65
CA THR A 279 -2.61 8.06 2.93
C THR A 279 -3.11 6.91 3.80
N TRP A 280 -2.81 6.88 5.10
CA TRP A 280 -3.38 5.89 6.01
C TRP A 280 -4.92 5.96 6.02
N LYS A 281 -5.47 7.17 6.14
CA LYS A 281 -6.91 7.44 6.08
C LYS A 281 -7.50 7.16 4.70
N ALA A 282 -6.73 7.32 3.62
CA ALA A 282 -7.17 6.92 2.28
C ALA A 282 -7.24 5.40 2.16
N LEU A 283 -6.20 4.68 2.62
CA LEU A 283 -6.04 3.23 2.49
C LEU A 283 -7.02 2.45 3.36
N PHE A 284 -7.27 2.85 4.61
CA PHE A 284 -8.03 2.08 5.60
C PHE A 284 -9.34 2.75 6.01
N SER A 285 -10.22 2.01 6.68
CA SER A 285 -11.60 2.44 6.96
C SER A 285 -11.68 3.53 8.01
N SER A 286 -10.85 3.44 9.05
CA SER A 286 -10.65 4.47 10.07
C SER A 286 -9.20 4.43 10.56
N LEU A 287 -8.84 5.43 11.36
CA LEU A 287 -7.54 5.52 12.04
C LEU A 287 -7.79 6.04 13.46
N ARG A 288 -7.27 5.32 14.46
CA ARG A 288 -7.29 5.70 15.88
C ARG A 288 -5.94 5.41 16.52
N TYR A 289 -5.63 6.07 17.63
CA TYR A 289 -4.44 5.78 18.43
C TYR A 289 -4.83 4.95 19.66
N ALA A 290 -3.95 4.06 20.10
CA ALA A 290 -4.24 3.16 21.23
C ALA A 290 -4.55 3.93 22.54
N LYS A 291 -3.94 5.10 22.75
CA LYS A 291 -4.25 5.96 23.91
C LYS A 291 -5.45 6.88 23.73
N ASN A 292 -6.17 6.77 22.62
CA ASN A 292 -7.45 7.47 22.41
C ASN A 292 -8.64 6.60 22.88
N PHE A 293 -8.39 5.41 23.42
CA PHE A 293 -9.39 4.60 24.14
C PHE A 293 -9.40 5.00 25.62
N ASN A 294 -10.57 5.03 26.24
CA ASN A 294 -10.74 5.47 27.63
C ASN A 294 -10.64 4.32 28.65
N GLY A 295 -10.47 3.09 28.17
CA GLY A 295 -10.40 1.88 28.99
C GLY A 295 -10.19 0.65 28.10
N PRO A 296 -10.30 -0.57 28.66
CA PRO A 296 -10.05 -1.81 27.93
C PRO A 296 -10.98 -1.98 26.71
N VAL A 297 -10.38 -2.22 25.54
CA VAL A 297 -11.09 -2.39 24.27
C VAL A 297 -10.90 -3.80 23.74
N CYS A 298 -11.97 -4.40 23.25
CA CYS A 298 -11.96 -5.75 22.71
C CYS A 298 -12.23 -5.77 21.21
N PHE A 299 -11.49 -6.61 20.51
CA PHE A 299 -11.58 -6.79 19.07
C PHE A 299 -12.18 -8.16 18.76
N ARG A 300 -13.22 -8.18 17.91
CA ARG A 300 -13.72 -9.43 17.33
C ARG A 300 -12.69 -10.10 16.44
N HIS A 301 -11.92 -9.28 15.73
CA HIS A 301 -10.83 -9.71 14.86
C HIS A 301 -9.78 -8.61 14.81
N ALA A 302 -8.62 -8.86 15.43
CA ALA A 302 -7.45 -8.00 15.31
C ALA A 302 -6.35 -8.72 14.52
N VAL A 303 -5.66 -7.96 13.67
CA VAL A 303 -4.52 -8.42 12.87
C VAL A 303 -3.31 -7.58 13.26
N LEU A 304 -2.25 -8.27 13.69
CA LEU A 304 -0.98 -7.69 14.09
C LEU A 304 -0.08 -7.64 12.85
N SER A 305 0.13 -6.43 12.33
CA SER A 305 1.00 -6.24 11.18
C SER A 305 2.48 -6.23 11.60
N PRO A 306 3.38 -6.91 10.87
CA PRO A 306 4.81 -6.83 11.14
C PRO A 306 5.34 -5.42 10.87
N LEU A 307 6.55 -5.12 11.36
CA LEU A 307 7.17 -3.82 11.16
C LEU A 307 7.51 -3.59 9.69
N GLY A 308 7.52 -2.34 9.22
CA GLY A 308 7.91 -2.01 7.85
C GLY A 308 9.30 -2.52 7.46
N TYR A 309 10.22 -2.67 8.42
CA TYR A 309 11.56 -3.24 8.25
C TYR A 309 11.56 -4.72 7.85
N GLU A 310 10.48 -5.43 8.12
CA GLU A 310 10.34 -6.85 7.83
C GLU A 310 9.81 -7.09 6.41
N THR A 311 9.49 -6.03 5.66
CA THR A 311 8.99 -6.10 4.29
C THR A 311 10.13 -6.26 3.27
N PRO A 312 9.86 -6.81 2.06
CA PRO A 312 10.84 -6.86 0.98
C PRO A 312 11.44 -5.50 0.63
N LEU A 313 10.66 -4.41 0.79
CA LEU A 313 11.09 -3.06 0.46
C LEU A 313 12.31 -2.63 1.29
N PHE A 314 12.36 -3.04 2.55
CA PHE A 314 13.49 -2.76 3.43
C PHE A 314 14.56 -3.85 3.36
N LYS A 315 14.16 -5.12 3.38
CA LYS A 315 15.12 -6.22 3.35
C LYS A 315 15.95 -6.25 2.06
N GLY A 316 15.37 -5.87 0.92
CA GLY A 316 16.12 -5.76 -0.34
C GLY A 316 17.30 -4.77 -0.31
N LEU A 317 17.44 -3.95 0.74
CA LEU A 317 18.62 -3.11 0.97
C LEU A 317 19.83 -3.89 1.51
N THR A 318 19.61 -5.05 2.12
CA THR A 318 20.64 -5.90 2.72
C THR A 318 20.71 -7.29 2.10
N GLU A 319 19.62 -7.79 1.50
CA GLU A 319 19.58 -9.05 0.74
C GLU A 319 19.33 -8.83 -0.75
N ASP A 320 19.85 -9.74 -1.56
CA ASP A 320 19.59 -9.77 -3.00
C ASP A 320 18.21 -10.41 -3.28
N ILE A 321 17.29 -9.61 -3.83
CA ILE A 321 15.94 -10.02 -4.22
C ILE A 321 15.84 -9.95 -5.74
N ASN A 322 16.10 -11.09 -6.40
CA ASN A 322 16.01 -11.22 -7.86
C ASN A 322 14.55 -11.29 -8.35
N CYS A 323 13.88 -10.13 -8.30
CA CYS A 323 12.51 -9.96 -8.76
C CYS A 323 12.40 -8.84 -9.78
N ASN A 324 11.58 -9.04 -10.80
CA ASN A 324 11.31 -8.02 -11.82
C ASN A 324 9.81 -7.77 -11.93
N GLY A 325 9.41 -6.50 -12.05
CA GLY A 325 8.01 -6.15 -12.24
C GLY A 325 7.49 -6.65 -13.58
N ALA A 326 6.30 -7.24 -13.57
CA ALA A 326 5.59 -7.71 -14.75
C ALA A 326 4.10 -7.38 -14.66
N SER A 327 3.39 -7.48 -15.78
CA SER A 327 1.94 -7.29 -15.76
C SER A 327 1.25 -8.50 -15.14
N ALA A 328 0.21 -8.27 -14.33
CA ALA A 328 -0.59 -9.36 -13.78
C ALA A 328 -1.19 -10.24 -14.89
N GLN A 329 -1.55 -9.65 -16.04
CA GLN A 329 -2.09 -10.38 -17.19
C GLN A 329 -1.10 -11.39 -17.79
N ASP A 330 0.19 -11.04 -17.82
CA ASP A 330 1.24 -11.94 -18.29
C ASP A 330 1.48 -13.05 -17.26
N LEU A 331 1.54 -12.71 -15.97
CA LEU A 331 1.73 -13.69 -14.88
C LEU A 331 0.55 -14.67 -14.75
N TRP A 332 -0.67 -14.23 -15.02
CA TRP A 332 -1.84 -15.11 -15.08
C TRP A 332 -1.72 -16.17 -16.18
N LYS A 333 -1.11 -15.84 -17.32
CA LYS A 333 -0.93 -16.77 -18.45
C LYS A 333 0.31 -17.64 -18.30
N THR A 334 1.40 -17.03 -17.83
CA THR A 334 2.71 -17.64 -17.69
C THR A 334 3.30 -17.26 -16.33
N PRO A 335 3.01 -18.04 -15.27
CA PRO A 335 3.61 -17.84 -13.96
C PRO A 335 5.15 -17.88 -14.03
N ASP A 336 5.81 -17.02 -13.26
CA ASP A 336 7.27 -16.87 -13.25
C ASP A 336 7.73 -16.46 -11.86
N ASP A 337 8.52 -17.31 -11.20
CA ASP A 337 9.00 -17.12 -9.83
C ASP A 337 9.95 -15.93 -9.68
N GLN A 338 10.46 -15.36 -10.78
CA GLN A 338 11.35 -14.19 -10.80
C GLN A 338 10.61 -12.90 -11.20
N LYS A 339 9.28 -12.95 -11.32
CA LYS A 339 8.47 -11.79 -11.67
C LYS A 339 7.31 -11.57 -10.71
N THR A 340 6.89 -10.31 -10.58
CA THR A 340 5.79 -9.94 -9.69
C THR A 340 4.95 -8.79 -10.24
N ALA A 341 3.66 -8.82 -9.95
CA ALA A 341 2.74 -7.69 -10.15
C ALA A 341 2.33 -7.03 -8.82
N ARG A 342 2.79 -7.54 -7.69
CA ARG A 342 2.33 -7.17 -6.34
C ARG A 342 2.64 -5.72 -5.99
N LEU A 343 3.82 -5.22 -6.37
CA LEU A 343 4.17 -3.81 -6.14
C LEU A 343 3.38 -2.86 -7.07
N SER A 344 3.02 -3.31 -8.27
CA SER A 344 2.09 -2.58 -9.15
C SER A 344 0.67 -2.55 -8.57
N GLU A 345 0.18 -3.67 -8.04
CA GLU A 345 -1.09 -3.77 -7.31
C GLU A 345 -1.13 -2.81 -6.11
N PHE A 346 -0.07 -2.77 -5.30
CA PHE A 346 0.03 -1.84 -4.17
C PHE A 346 0.01 -0.37 -4.60
N GLY A 347 0.74 -0.01 -5.66
CA GLY A 347 0.70 1.33 -6.25
C GLY A 347 -0.67 1.71 -6.81
N GLU A 348 -1.39 0.76 -7.39
CA GLU A 348 -2.78 0.93 -7.81
C GLU A 348 -3.71 1.12 -6.61
N MET A 349 -3.50 0.39 -5.51
CA MET A 349 -4.26 0.54 -4.27
C MET A 349 -4.16 1.97 -3.73
N ILE A 350 -2.95 2.54 -3.65
CA ILE A 350 -2.76 3.94 -3.20
C ILE A 350 -3.51 4.91 -4.11
N ARG A 351 -3.35 4.78 -5.44
CA ARG A 351 -4.04 5.66 -6.41
C ARG A 351 -5.56 5.56 -6.30
N ALA A 352 -6.10 4.33 -6.27
CA ALA A 352 -7.52 4.08 -6.16
C ALA A 352 -8.10 4.58 -4.83
N ALA A 353 -7.35 4.47 -3.73
CA ALA A 353 -7.74 4.97 -2.42
C ALA A 353 -7.96 6.49 -2.40
N PHE A 354 -7.22 7.25 -3.21
CA PHE A 354 -7.42 8.69 -3.41
C PHE A 354 -8.46 9.03 -4.49
N GLY A 355 -9.10 8.01 -5.09
CA GLY A 355 -10.13 8.15 -6.12
C GLY A 355 -9.57 8.36 -7.53
N PHE A 356 -8.31 8.00 -7.79
CA PHE A 356 -7.73 8.10 -9.12
C PHE A 356 -7.99 6.85 -9.98
N PRO A 357 -8.17 7.01 -11.30
CA PRO A 357 -8.40 5.89 -12.19
C PRO A 357 -7.12 5.03 -12.35
N VAL A 358 -7.27 3.72 -12.19
CA VAL A 358 -6.17 2.75 -12.37
C VAL A 358 -6.28 1.91 -13.64
N HIS A 359 -7.46 1.88 -14.29
CA HIS A 359 -7.68 1.12 -15.52
C HIS A 359 -7.21 1.88 -16.77
N ARG A 360 -6.46 1.18 -17.64
CA ARG A 360 -5.93 1.70 -18.92
C ARG A 360 -6.99 2.23 -19.90
N HIS A 361 -8.24 1.79 -19.79
CA HIS A 361 -9.31 2.19 -20.71
C HIS A 361 -9.99 3.52 -20.34
N ASN A 362 -9.85 3.99 -19.10
CA ASN A 362 -10.46 5.24 -18.62
C ASN A 362 -9.47 6.40 -18.52
N THR A 363 -8.20 6.20 -18.83
CA THR A 363 -7.29 7.31 -19.12
C THR A 363 -7.67 7.83 -20.49
N GLY A 364 -8.54 8.85 -20.52
CA GLY A 364 -8.79 9.65 -21.73
C GLY A 364 -7.46 9.99 -22.41
N LYS A 365 -7.46 10.03 -23.75
CA LYS A 365 -6.28 10.31 -24.60
C LYS A 365 -5.30 11.22 -23.88
N PRO A 366 -3.99 10.87 -23.79
CA PRO A 366 -3.02 11.75 -23.16
C PRO A 366 -3.19 13.15 -23.78
N VAL A 367 -3.44 14.14 -22.91
CA VAL A 367 -3.42 15.55 -23.31
C VAL A 367 -2.13 15.73 -24.08
N SER A 368 -2.20 16.17 -25.34
CA SER A 368 -1.11 16.15 -26.32
C SER A 368 0.21 16.74 -25.76
N GLY A 369 1.01 15.95 -25.05
CA GLY A 369 2.20 16.36 -24.30
C GLY A 369 2.62 15.39 -23.19
N HIS A 370 3.84 15.56 -22.68
CA HIS A 370 4.43 14.75 -21.61
C HIS A 370 4.57 15.58 -20.33
N ASN A 371 4.20 15.00 -19.19
CA ASN A 371 4.47 15.60 -17.89
C ASN A 371 5.84 15.13 -17.40
N VAL A 372 6.71 16.09 -17.08
CA VAL A 372 8.00 15.86 -16.44
C VAL A 372 7.91 16.39 -15.02
N LEU A 373 8.00 15.52 -14.04
CA LEU A 373 7.97 15.89 -12.62
C LEU A 373 9.40 15.97 -12.10
N PHE A 374 9.78 17.11 -11.51
CA PHE A 374 11.03 17.20 -10.74
C PHE A 374 10.71 17.25 -9.25
N VAL A 375 10.92 16.12 -8.56
CA VAL A 375 10.79 15.99 -7.10
C VAL A 375 11.96 16.70 -6.43
N ARG A 376 11.62 17.76 -5.70
CA ARG A 376 12.58 18.67 -5.07
C ARG A 376 12.39 18.71 -3.57
N ARG A 377 13.44 19.10 -2.86
CA ARG A 377 13.46 19.24 -1.40
C ARG A 377 13.36 20.71 -1.04
N GLU A 378 12.43 21.02 -0.15
CA GLU A 378 12.36 22.29 0.57
C GLU A 378 12.38 22.02 2.07
N ASP A 379 12.71 23.05 2.85
CA ASP A 379 12.77 22.96 4.31
C ASP A 379 11.36 22.85 4.89
N TYR A 380 11.19 21.89 5.80
CA TYR A 380 9.94 21.67 6.52
C TYR A 380 10.20 20.99 7.86
N LEU A 381 9.25 21.15 8.77
CA LEU A 381 9.28 20.49 10.06
C LEU A 381 8.61 19.12 9.92
N ALA A 382 9.43 18.06 9.92
CA ALA A 382 8.97 16.70 9.67
C ALA A 382 8.50 15.96 10.93
N HIS A 383 9.22 16.13 12.05
CA HIS A 383 8.97 15.45 13.32
C HIS A 383 9.55 16.26 14.49
N PRO A 384 9.20 15.95 15.75
CA PRO A 384 9.49 16.79 16.92
C PRO A 384 10.99 17.02 17.19
N ARG A 385 11.83 16.15 16.63
CA ARG A 385 13.29 16.14 16.81
C ARG A 385 14.02 16.75 15.60
N HIS A 386 13.30 17.23 14.60
CA HIS A 386 13.87 17.82 13.38
C HIS A 386 13.97 19.34 13.52
N GLY A 387 15.12 19.93 13.17
CA GLY A 387 15.32 21.39 13.24
C GLY A 387 14.70 22.19 12.08
N GLY A 388 13.74 21.61 11.35
CA GLY A 388 13.11 22.23 10.17
C GLY A 388 13.97 22.26 8.89
N LYS A 389 15.28 22.03 8.99
CA LYS A 389 16.19 22.05 7.85
C LYS A 389 16.44 20.66 7.28
N VAL A 390 16.11 20.46 6.02
CA VAL A 390 16.26 19.17 5.34
C VAL A 390 17.68 18.99 4.82
N GLU A 391 18.23 17.79 4.94
CA GLU A 391 19.57 17.48 4.43
C GLU A 391 19.64 17.70 2.90
N SER A 392 20.51 18.58 2.41
CA SER A 392 20.64 18.81 0.98
C SER A 392 21.22 17.58 0.27
N ARG A 393 20.47 17.00 -0.67
CA ARG A 393 20.93 15.90 -1.55
C ARG A 393 21.46 16.44 -2.89
N LEU A 394 20.90 17.56 -3.32
CA LEU A 394 21.32 18.34 -4.46
C LEU A 394 21.22 19.82 -4.07
N SER A 395 22.34 20.55 -3.98
CA SER A 395 22.34 21.89 -3.40
C SER A 395 21.91 22.99 -4.37
N ASN A 396 21.92 22.72 -5.68
CA ASN A 396 21.51 23.66 -6.72
C ASN A 396 20.22 23.22 -7.45
N GLU A 397 19.29 22.59 -6.73
CA GLU A 397 18.01 22.12 -7.28
C GLU A 397 17.23 23.20 -8.05
N GLN A 398 17.25 24.46 -7.57
CA GLN A 398 16.58 25.57 -8.25
C GLN A 398 17.21 25.86 -9.61
N GLU A 399 18.55 25.89 -9.72
CA GLU A 399 19.26 26.10 -10.98
C GLU A 399 18.95 24.98 -11.99
N VAL A 400 18.90 23.73 -11.51
CA VAL A 400 18.52 22.57 -12.33
C VAL A 400 17.07 22.70 -12.80
N PHE A 401 16.15 23.08 -11.93
CA PHE A 401 14.74 23.30 -12.28
C PHE A 401 14.59 24.41 -13.33
N ASP A 402 15.27 25.54 -13.16
CA ASP A 402 15.20 26.66 -14.11
C ASP A 402 15.79 26.29 -15.48
N SER A 403 16.83 25.46 -15.48
CA SER A 403 17.40 24.88 -16.70
C SER A 403 16.40 23.96 -17.41
N LEU A 404 15.71 23.09 -16.67
CA LEU A 404 14.66 22.22 -17.21
C LEU A 404 13.47 23.02 -17.74
N LYS A 405 13.11 24.10 -17.06
CA LYS A 405 12.02 25.00 -17.47
C LYS A 405 12.34 25.70 -18.78
N SER A 406 13.56 26.20 -18.91
CA SER A 406 14.07 26.79 -20.16
C SER A 406 14.06 25.77 -21.30
N TRP A 407 14.56 24.56 -21.05
CA TRP A 407 14.54 23.46 -22.01
C TRP A 407 13.11 23.10 -22.46
N ALA A 408 12.19 22.88 -21.51
CA ALA A 408 10.81 22.52 -21.80
C ALA A 408 10.09 23.60 -22.62
N SER A 409 10.37 24.89 -22.37
CA SER A 409 9.77 26.01 -23.11
C SER A 409 10.31 26.19 -24.53
N THR A 410 11.53 25.72 -24.80
CA THR A 410 12.20 25.88 -26.10
C THR A 410 12.03 24.68 -27.02
N HIS A 411 11.58 23.54 -26.48
CA HIS A 411 11.38 22.32 -27.26
C HIS A 411 10.08 22.38 -28.06
N LYS A 412 10.20 22.40 -29.40
CA LYS A 412 9.06 22.58 -30.32
C LYS A 412 8.45 21.26 -30.82
N ASP A 413 9.17 20.16 -30.69
CA ASP A 413 8.78 18.87 -31.28
C ASP A 413 7.72 18.13 -30.44
N CYS A 414 7.65 18.41 -29.14
CA CYS A 414 6.61 17.89 -28.25
C CYS A 414 6.30 18.87 -27.11
N LYS A 415 5.02 18.92 -26.70
CA LYS A 415 4.60 19.73 -25.56
C LYS A 415 5.09 19.07 -24.27
N ILE A 416 5.93 19.77 -23.53
CA ILE A 416 6.42 19.32 -22.21
C ILE A 416 5.79 20.20 -21.13
N ASN A 417 5.16 19.57 -20.15
CA ASN A 417 4.68 20.22 -18.95
C ASN A 417 5.62 19.87 -17.78
N LEU A 418 6.43 20.84 -17.35
CA LEU A 418 7.33 20.66 -16.22
C LEU A 418 6.59 20.98 -14.91
N VAL A 419 6.54 20.01 -14.01
CA VAL A 419 5.91 20.11 -12.69
C VAL A 419 6.98 20.25 -11.62
N ASN A 420 6.86 21.28 -10.79
CA ASN A 420 7.73 21.50 -9.63
C ASN A 420 7.21 20.69 -8.44
N GLY A 421 7.81 19.54 -8.16
CA GLY A 421 7.36 18.57 -7.16
C GLY A 421 7.86 18.92 -5.75
N LEU A 422 7.33 19.99 -5.17
CA LEU A 422 7.62 20.43 -3.80
C LEU A 422 6.72 19.70 -2.79
N PHE A 423 6.97 18.40 -2.60
CA PHE A 423 6.06 17.51 -1.86
C PHE A 423 5.82 17.90 -0.40
N ALA A 424 6.79 18.53 0.26
CA ALA A 424 6.63 19.03 1.63
C ALA A 424 5.46 20.03 1.79
N HIS A 425 5.01 20.64 0.68
CA HIS A 425 3.97 21.66 0.64
C HIS A 425 2.76 21.23 -0.20
N MET A 426 2.64 19.94 -0.53
CA MET A 426 1.52 19.37 -1.28
C MET A 426 0.76 18.38 -0.39
N THR A 427 -0.57 18.32 -0.52
CA THR A 427 -1.36 17.25 0.11
C THR A 427 -0.95 15.89 -0.45
N MET A 428 -1.17 14.80 0.30
CA MET A 428 -0.80 13.45 -0.19
C MET A 428 -1.54 13.08 -1.47
N LYS A 429 -2.79 13.54 -1.61
CA LYS A 429 -3.57 13.37 -2.84
C LYS A 429 -2.93 14.06 -4.04
N GLU A 430 -2.40 15.27 -3.88
CA GLU A 430 -1.72 16.00 -4.95
C GLU A 430 -0.36 15.37 -5.30
N GLN A 431 0.39 14.90 -4.30
CA GLN A 431 1.65 14.18 -4.52
C GLN A 431 1.42 12.92 -5.36
N VAL A 432 0.42 12.11 -5.00
CA VAL A 432 0.05 10.89 -5.76
C VAL A 432 -0.42 11.23 -7.17
N ARG A 433 -1.20 12.31 -7.35
CA ARG A 433 -1.61 12.77 -8.69
C ARG A 433 -0.41 13.14 -9.56
N ALA A 434 0.51 13.95 -9.03
CA ALA A 434 1.69 14.39 -9.77
C ALA A 434 2.53 13.20 -10.25
N ILE A 435 2.65 12.17 -9.41
CA ILE A 435 3.38 10.93 -9.71
C ILE A 435 2.65 10.07 -10.73
N GLN A 436 1.33 9.93 -10.61
CA GLN A 436 0.52 9.18 -11.56
C GLN A 436 0.56 9.80 -12.96
N ASP A 437 0.48 11.12 -13.04
CA ASP A 437 0.36 11.85 -14.30
C ASP A 437 1.73 12.04 -14.98
N ALA A 438 2.85 11.84 -14.26
CA ALA A 438 4.19 11.98 -14.78
C ALA A 438 4.55 10.87 -15.78
N SER A 439 5.09 11.28 -16.94
CA SER A 439 5.76 10.38 -17.89
C SER A 439 7.23 10.18 -17.53
N VAL A 440 7.86 11.22 -16.98
CA VAL A 440 9.24 11.19 -16.49
C VAL A 440 9.24 11.79 -15.08
N ILE A 441 9.87 11.08 -14.14
CA ILE A 441 10.05 11.52 -12.75
C ILE A 441 11.55 11.68 -12.52
N ILE A 442 11.96 12.90 -12.22
CA ILE A 442 13.33 13.28 -11.89
C ILE A 442 13.36 13.60 -10.41
N GLY A 443 14.41 13.22 -9.69
CA GLY A 443 14.59 13.65 -8.31
C GLY A 443 15.98 13.34 -7.79
N ALA A 444 16.43 14.11 -6.80
CA ALA A 444 17.63 13.76 -6.04
C ALA A 444 17.33 12.56 -5.11
N HIS A 445 18.34 11.72 -4.85
CA HIS A 445 18.23 10.57 -3.94
C HIS A 445 17.61 10.99 -2.60
N GLY A 446 16.39 10.56 -2.29
CA GLY A 446 15.69 10.95 -1.08
C GLY A 446 14.27 10.40 -1.01
N ALA A 447 13.71 10.31 0.21
CA ALA A 447 12.46 9.61 0.49
C ALA A 447 11.26 10.01 -0.40
N GLY A 448 11.24 11.25 -0.92
CA GLY A 448 10.22 11.70 -1.88
C GLY A 448 10.10 10.82 -3.14
N LEU A 449 11.20 10.20 -3.59
CA LEU A 449 11.19 9.27 -4.72
C LEU A 449 10.50 7.94 -4.40
N THR A 450 10.24 7.60 -3.14
CA THR A 450 9.49 6.36 -2.81
C THR A 450 8.09 6.37 -3.41
N HIS A 451 7.51 7.55 -3.67
CA HIS A 451 6.23 7.67 -4.36
C HIS A 451 6.16 6.94 -5.70
N ILE A 452 7.29 6.62 -6.34
CA ILE A 452 7.31 5.85 -7.60
C ILE A 452 6.61 4.49 -7.47
N VAL A 453 6.37 3.96 -6.25
CA VAL A 453 5.46 2.82 -6.03
C VAL A 453 4.08 3.05 -6.69
N SER A 454 3.61 4.29 -6.72
CA SER A 454 2.34 4.74 -7.31
C SER A 454 2.47 5.27 -8.75
N ALA A 455 3.66 5.24 -9.35
CA ALA A 455 3.84 5.72 -10.72
C ALA A 455 3.03 4.89 -11.73
N SER A 456 2.63 5.53 -12.82
CA SER A 456 1.97 4.86 -13.94
C SER A 456 2.94 3.90 -14.65
N PRO A 457 2.44 2.80 -15.25
CA PRO A 457 3.27 1.94 -16.07
C PRO A 457 3.97 2.73 -17.18
N LYS A 458 5.23 2.37 -17.50
CA LYS A 458 6.10 3.05 -18.48
C LYS A 458 6.60 4.44 -18.07
N ALA A 459 6.34 4.90 -16.85
CA ALA A 459 7.04 6.07 -16.34
C ALA A 459 8.56 5.80 -16.29
N ILE A 460 9.35 6.80 -16.67
CA ILE A 460 10.81 6.73 -16.64
C ILE A 460 11.30 7.47 -15.39
N ILE A 461 12.16 6.83 -14.62
CA ILE A 461 12.73 7.37 -13.39
C ILE A 461 14.17 7.80 -13.65
N LEU A 462 14.47 9.07 -13.38
CA LEU A 462 15.80 9.66 -13.44
C LEU A 462 16.23 10.08 -12.04
N GLU A 463 17.08 9.28 -11.41
CA GLU A 463 17.55 9.56 -10.06
C GLU A 463 18.91 10.26 -10.08
N ILE A 464 19.02 11.40 -9.40
CA ILE A 464 20.27 12.13 -9.21
C ILE A 464 20.90 11.70 -7.89
N ILE A 465 22.03 10.99 -7.96
CA ILE A 465 22.65 10.33 -6.81
C ILE A 465 23.97 11.00 -6.48
N SER A 466 24.09 11.60 -5.30
CA SER A 466 25.37 12.04 -4.79
C SER A 466 26.24 10.85 -4.38
N SER A 467 27.55 10.93 -4.62
CA SER A 467 28.55 9.98 -4.11
C SER A 467 28.43 9.69 -2.60
N LYS A 468 27.90 10.64 -1.82
CA LYS A 468 27.69 10.53 -0.37
C LYS A 468 26.52 9.64 0.04
N TYR A 469 25.56 9.39 -0.87
CA TYR A 469 24.27 8.77 -0.53
C TYR A 469 23.89 7.70 -1.56
N ARG A 470 24.78 6.72 -1.77
CA ARG A 470 24.55 5.60 -2.68
C ARG A 470 23.87 4.44 -1.96
N ARG A 471 22.54 4.40 -2.02
CA ARG A 471 21.73 3.27 -1.56
C ARG A 471 20.71 2.88 -2.65
N PRO A 472 20.40 1.59 -2.84
CA PRO A 472 19.66 1.12 -4.02
C PRO A 472 18.13 1.27 -3.92
N HIS A 473 17.59 1.98 -2.91
CA HIS A 473 16.15 2.03 -2.60
C HIS A 473 15.25 2.17 -3.84
N PHE A 474 15.45 3.22 -4.62
CA PHE A 474 14.52 3.57 -5.70
C PHE A 474 14.80 2.78 -6.98
N GLN A 475 16.05 2.37 -7.19
CA GLN A 475 16.40 1.39 -8.23
C GLN A 475 15.64 0.07 -8.01
N LEU A 476 15.64 -0.46 -6.78
CA LEU A 476 14.95 -1.69 -6.43
C LEU A 476 13.43 -1.56 -6.58
N ILE A 477 12.85 -0.46 -6.07
CA ILE A 477 11.42 -0.18 -6.24
C ILE A 477 11.05 -0.11 -7.73
N ALA A 478 11.86 0.59 -8.55
CA ALA A 478 11.64 0.67 -9.99
C ALA A 478 11.74 -0.72 -10.65
N GLN A 479 12.74 -1.53 -10.29
CA GLN A 479 12.91 -2.90 -10.77
C GLN A 479 11.70 -3.77 -10.43
N TRP A 480 11.29 -3.83 -9.16
CA TRP A 480 10.15 -4.65 -8.71
C TRP A 480 8.80 -4.18 -9.25
N LYS A 481 8.69 -2.89 -9.61
CA LYS A 481 7.50 -2.33 -10.27
C LYS A 481 7.53 -2.48 -11.79
N GLY A 482 8.70 -2.75 -12.39
CA GLY A 482 8.88 -2.87 -13.83
C GLY A 482 8.92 -1.50 -14.53
N LEU A 483 9.52 -0.51 -13.88
CA LEU A 483 9.77 0.83 -14.42
C LEU A 483 11.16 0.91 -15.04
N GLU A 484 11.30 1.77 -16.04
CA GLU A 484 12.60 2.13 -16.59
C GLU A 484 13.29 3.10 -15.63
N TYR A 485 14.53 2.80 -15.24
CA TYR A 485 15.27 3.54 -14.23
C TYR A 485 16.67 3.88 -14.72
N HIS A 486 17.10 5.12 -14.48
CA HIS A 486 18.44 5.60 -14.80
C HIS A 486 19.01 6.40 -13.64
N ALA A 487 20.26 6.12 -13.28
CA ALA A 487 21.00 6.86 -12.27
C ALA A 487 21.96 7.89 -12.89
N ILE A 488 21.86 9.13 -12.42
CA ILE A 488 22.82 10.21 -12.67
C ILE A 488 23.70 10.33 -11.43
N ASN A 489 24.80 9.58 -11.43
CA ASN A 489 25.76 9.59 -10.34
C ASN A 489 26.61 10.87 -10.38
N LEU A 490 26.65 11.63 -9.28
CA LEU A 490 27.46 12.84 -9.11
C LEU A 490 28.67 12.56 -8.21
N GLU A 491 29.77 13.26 -8.44
CA GLU A 491 30.94 13.23 -7.55
C GLU A 491 30.70 13.99 -6.22
N GLY A 492 29.74 14.94 -6.20
CA GLY A 492 29.38 15.73 -5.03
C GLY A 492 27.88 15.92 -4.89
N ILE A 493 27.46 17.06 -4.33
CA ILE A 493 26.04 17.43 -4.16
C ILE A 493 25.60 18.56 -5.11
N ILE A 494 26.47 19.00 -6.01
CA ILE A 494 26.15 20.03 -7.02
C ILE A 494 26.05 19.36 -8.38
N CYS A 495 24.94 19.58 -9.07
CA CYS A 495 24.76 19.17 -10.45
C CYS A 495 24.99 20.40 -11.33
N GLN A 496 26.23 20.63 -11.79
CA GLN A 496 26.40 21.61 -12.86
C GLN A 496 25.66 21.07 -14.10
N PRO A 497 24.76 21.85 -14.73
CA PRO A 497 23.98 21.38 -15.88
C PRO A 497 24.86 20.72 -16.96
N ARG A 498 26.05 21.27 -17.21
CA ARG A 498 27.04 20.72 -18.17
C ARG A 498 27.71 19.40 -17.75
N ASN A 499 27.87 19.13 -16.45
CA ASN A 499 28.56 17.94 -15.95
C ASN A 499 27.60 16.76 -15.72
N CYS A 500 26.35 17.03 -15.33
CA CYS A 500 25.31 15.99 -15.27
C CYS A 500 25.06 15.34 -16.64
N TYR A 501 25.18 16.14 -17.72
CA TYR A 501 25.23 15.65 -19.10
C TYR A 501 26.41 14.69 -19.37
N ARG A 502 27.63 15.04 -18.93
CA ARG A 502 28.83 14.23 -19.18
C ARG A 502 28.82 12.91 -18.42
N GLN A 503 28.28 12.91 -17.20
CA GLN A 503 28.26 11.72 -16.35
C GLN A 503 27.15 10.73 -16.77
N ALA A 504 25.99 11.24 -17.24
CA ALA A 504 24.98 10.42 -17.91
C ALA A 504 25.51 9.75 -19.20
N LYS A 505 26.54 10.34 -19.84
CA LYS A 505 27.15 9.83 -21.09
C LYS A 505 28.17 8.70 -20.87
N GLN A 506 28.77 8.58 -19.68
CA GLN A 506 29.88 7.63 -19.43
C GLN A 506 29.42 6.20 -19.04
N ASN A 507 28.16 5.99 -18.66
CA ASN A 507 27.67 4.70 -18.12
C ASN A 507 27.18 3.66 -19.16
N ASN A 508 27.50 3.84 -20.45
CA ASN A 508 27.41 2.84 -21.55
C ASN A 508 26.18 1.91 -21.71
N GLU A 509 25.04 2.15 -21.04
CA GLU A 509 23.79 1.40 -21.22
C GLU A 509 22.70 2.25 -21.87
N LYS A 510 22.73 2.34 -23.21
CA LYS A 510 21.67 2.89 -24.09
C LYS A 510 20.64 3.91 -23.49
N PRO A 511 21.03 5.12 -23.01
CA PRO A 511 20.10 6.18 -22.62
C PRO A 511 20.14 7.38 -23.60
N TRP A 512 20.75 7.21 -24.78
CA TRP A 512 21.14 8.29 -25.70
C TRP A 512 19.99 8.98 -26.45
N MET A 513 18.74 8.62 -26.15
CA MET A 513 17.56 9.12 -26.87
C MET A 513 16.77 10.17 -26.08
N LEU A 514 16.83 10.14 -24.73
CA LEU A 514 16.09 11.08 -23.90
C LEU A 514 16.85 12.38 -23.57
N ILE A 515 18.19 12.33 -23.56
CA ILE A 515 19.05 13.45 -23.13
C ILE A 515 19.63 14.24 -24.31
N ARG A 516 19.37 13.83 -25.56
CA ARG A 516 19.81 14.58 -26.75
C ARG A 516 19.15 15.96 -26.89
N VAL A 517 18.09 16.21 -26.14
CA VAL A 517 17.40 17.50 -26.13
C VAL A 517 17.83 18.39 -24.94
N TRP A 518 18.31 17.81 -23.83
CA TRP A 518 18.48 18.53 -22.55
C TRP A 518 19.56 19.63 -22.55
N PHE A 519 20.60 19.57 -23.40
CA PHE A 519 21.84 20.32 -23.07
C PHE A 519 22.56 21.04 -24.22
N TRP A 520 21.94 21.24 -25.40
CA TRP A 520 22.58 22.02 -26.47
C TRP A 520 21.60 22.92 -27.25
N PRO A 521 21.56 24.25 -26.98
CA PRO A 521 20.88 25.19 -27.85
C PRO A 521 21.76 25.72 -29.01
N LYS A 522 23.06 25.43 -29.05
CA LYS A 522 24.00 26.04 -30.02
C LYS A 522 25.07 25.08 -30.52
N LEU A 523 24.75 24.30 -31.55
CA LEU A 523 25.69 23.87 -32.61
C LEU A 523 24.90 23.20 -33.76
N ILE A 524 24.15 24.03 -34.49
CA ILE A 524 23.87 23.76 -35.91
C ILE A 524 25.19 24.09 -36.61
N TYR A 525 26.00 23.10 -36.97
CA TYR A 525 26.79 23.06 -38.21
C TYR A 525 27.63 21.77 -38.24
N LYS A 526 27.44 21.00 -39.31
CA LYS A 526 28.26 19.89 -39.84
C LYS A 526 28.28 18.57 -39.04
N CYS A 527 27.49 17.61 -39.53
CA CYS A 527 27.95 16.22 -39.72
C CYS A 527 27.14 15.57 -40.85
N THR A 528 27.73 15.57 -42.03
CA THR A 528 27.29 14.86 -43.24
C THR A 528 28.13 13.60 -43.38
N SER A 529 27.62 12.41 -43.01
CA SER A 529 27.91 11.09 -43.64
C SER A 529 27.59 9.88 -42.72
N PHE A 530 26.73 8.98 -43.24
CA PHE A 530 26.57 7.54 -42.92
C PHE A 530 25.99 7.11 -41.53
N PRO A 531 25.31 5.94 -41.45
CA PRO A 531 23.90 5.90 -41.06
C PRO A 531 23.74 5.42 -39.62
N CYS A 532 23.33 6.33 -38.72
CA CYS A 532 22.90 5.96 -37.38
C CYS A 532 21.45 5.50 -37.40
N ALA A 533 21.22 4.23 -37.05
CA ALA A 533 19.91 3.70 -36.75
C ALA A 533 19.30 4.48 -35.57
N ALA A 534 18.26 5.25 -35.88
CA ALA A 534 17.52 6.08 -34.97
C ALA A 534 16.58 5.22 -34.12
N ILE A 535 16.65 5.36 -32.80
CA ILE A 535 15.42 5.37 -32.01
C ILE A 535 15.28 6.82 -31.58
N SER A 536 14.34 7.46 -32.24
CA SER A 536 13.90 8.79 -31.88
C SER A 536 13.00 8.66 -30.65
N PHE A 537 12.80 9.77 -29.94
CA PHE A 537 11.53 10.11 -29.31
C PHE A 537 10.36 10.15 -30.34
N ALA A 538 10.38 9.29 -31.37
CA ALA A 538 9.39 9.14 -32.40
C ALA A 538 8.39 8.11 -31.89
N ARG A 539 7.56 8.59 -30.98
CA ARG A 539 6.12 8.54 -31.19
C ARG A 539 5.48 9.53 -30.22
N CYS A 540 5.41 10.79 -30.66
CA CYS A 540 4.26 11.64 -30.35
C CYS A 540 2.99 11.14 -31.09
N ARG A 541 2.71 9.82 -30.97
CA ARG A 541 1.46 9.12 -31.32
C ARG A 541 1.36 7.80 -30.56
#